data_AF-A0A4Q6BI79-F1
#
_entry.id   AF-A0A4Q6BI79-F1
#
_cell.length_a   1.000
_cell.length_b   1.000
_cell.length_c   1.000
_cell.angle_alpha   90.00
_cell.angle_beta   90.00
_cell.angle_gamma   90.00
#
_symmetry.space_group_name_H-M   'P 1'
#
loop_
_entity.id
_entity.type
_entity.pdbx_description
1 polymer ?
#
loop_
_entity_poly.entity_id
_entity_poly.type
_entity_poly.pdbx_seq_one_letter_code
_entity_poly.pdbx_strand_id
1 'polypeptide(L)'
;MQSTNHLEAMFRELDQVWLTANRKAQVEKVRAASQGTKSYVGGEYGLKLGFQTLLGQLNDYLPSQMRFPRLNLPKDASSQSNEADAKTIVDALIYENDRLIQSQGLKDYADLERLVAGSGSKTVRDTYEILKSENVEFKMNRPSRGRFWIEHTGFQNQHVTGSSGGFKGKMGRNAAEATYLNTEYEAYAKAHDDLKPKYGMLEFKDLSKFSDASAYGDDAYTFKKESVAGRVTFTLGDSLNAMSGMGRMMFLTGKTEAATKWDHVFTPWERRAQIAPFVVAGERLGQVSADHNIPLARAHQKTEYVELQFWGPLNLDHVETFTFTGSPPNGTFLKA
;
A
#
# COMPACT_ATOMS: atom_id res chain seq x y z
N MET A 1 -13.18 -43.12 12.77
CA MET A 1 -14.54 -42.67 13.13
C MET A 1 -14.59 -41.27 13.76
N GLN A 2 -13.51 -40.72 14.36
CA GLN A 2 -13.53 -39.34 14.87
C GLN A 2 -13.47 -38.24 13.79
N SER A 3 -12.97 -38.53 12.58
CA SER A 3 -12.82 -37.53 11.51
C SER A 3 -14.14 -37.18 10.81
N THR A 4 -15.09 -38.12 10.71
CA THR A 4 -16.36 -37.91 10.00
C THR A 4 -17.28 -36.93 10.74
N ASN A 5 -17.35 -37.05 12.08
CA ASN A 5 -18.14 -36.14 12.91
C ASN A 5 -17.59 -34.71 12.91
N HIS A 6 -16.27 -34.55 12.75
CA HIS A 6 -15.65 -33.23 12.67
C HIS A 6 -15.91 -32.55 11.32
N LEU A 7 -15.79 -33.30 10.22
CA LEU A 7 -16.14 -32.82 8.87
C LEU A 7 -17.61 -32.40 8.77
N GLU A 8 -18.53 -33.20 9.30
CA GLU A 8 -19.96 -32.83 9.35
C GLU A 8 -20.23 -31.57 10.18
N ALA A 9 -19.51 -31.38 11.29
CA ALA A 9 -19.61 -30.16 12.08
C ALA A 9 -19.12 -28.93 11.30
N MET A 10 -18.00 -29.05 10.57
CA MET A 10 -17.49 -27.98 9.71
C MET A 10 -18.43 -27.64 8.55
N PHE A 11 -19.02 -28.64 7.89
CA PHE A 11 -20.00 -28.39 6.82
C PHE A 11 -21.26 -27.69 7.35
N ARG A 12 -21.76 -28.09 8.53
CA ARG A 12 -22.88 -27.39 9.18
C ARG A 12 -22.52 -25.97 9.58
N GLU A 13 -21.29 -25.74 10.04
CA GLU A 13 -20.79 -24.41 10.36
C GLU A 13 -20.69 -23.54 9.09
N LEU A 14 -20.23 -24.10 7.97
CA LEU A 14 -20.18 -23.42 6.66
C LEU A 14 -21.57 -23.02 6.17
N ASP A 15 -22.53 -23.93 6.24
CA ASP A 15 -23.93 -23.65 5.89
C ASP A 15 -24.52 -22.57 6.79
N GLN A 16 -24.25 -22.62 8.11
CA GLN A 16 -24.73 -21.60 9.04
C GLN A 16 -24.08 -20.24 8.81
N VAL A 17 -22.77 -20.19 8.54
CA VAL A 17 -22.06 -18.95 8.18
C VAL A 17 -22.64 -18.39 6.88
N TRP A 18 -22.82 -19.21 5.84
CA TRP A 18 -23.36 -18.78 4.55
C TRP A 18 -24.83 -18.34 4.63
N LEU A 19 -25.66 -19.03 5.41
CA LEU A 19 -27.07 -18.65 5.61
C LEU A 19 -27.19 -17.36 6.42
N THR A 20 -26.43 -17.22 7.50
CA THR A 20 -26.41 -16.01 8.34
C THR A 20 -25.91 -14.81 7.55
N ALA A 21 -24.86 -15.04 6.76
CA ALA A 21 -24.28 -14.09 5.81
C ALA A 21 -25.30 -13.57 4.79
N ASN A 22 -25.94 -14.48 4.05
CA ASN A 22 -26.92 -14.12 3.03
C ASN A 22 -28.14 -13.44 3.62
N ARG A 23 -28.60 -13.89 4.78
CA ARG A 23 -29.74 -13.28 5.47
C ARG A 23 -29.39 -11.87 5.94
N LYS A 24 -28.17 -11.64 6.46
CA LYS A 24 -27.69 -10.31 6.86
C LYS A 24 -27.52 -9.39 5.64
N ALA A 25 -26.94 -9.88 4.54
CA ALA A 25 -26.78 -9.13 3.30
C ALA A 25 -28.14 -8.77 2.66
N GLN A 26 -29.13 -9.67 2.71
CA GLN A 26 -30.50 -9.37 2.27
C GLN A 26 -31.18 -8.33 3.16
N VAL A 27 -31.05 -8.43 4.48
CA VAL A 27 -31.61 -7.45 5.42
C VAL A 27 -30.98 -6.07 5.22
N GLU A 28 -29.67 -5.99 5.00
CA GLU A 28 -28.97 -4.74 4.70
C GLU A 28 -29.36 -4.17 3.33
N LYS A 29 -29.52 -5.02 2.30
CA LYS A 29 -30.05 -4.59 0.97
C LYS A 29 -31.47 -4.04 1.08
N VAL A 30 -32.35 -4.68 1.84
CA VAL A 30 -33.73 -4.21 2.08
C VAL A 30 -33.72 -2.88 2.87
N ARG A 31 -32.86 -2.77 3.90
CA ARG A 31 -32.73 -1.55 4.69
C ARG A 31 -32.18 -0.38 3.87
N ALA A 32 -31.18 -0.62 3.04
CA ALA A 32 -30.60 0.39 2.15
C ALA A 32 -31.60 0.86 1.08
N ALA A 33 -32.35 -0.07 0.48
CA ALA A 33 -33.43 0.26 -0.46
C ALA A 33 -34.53 1.10 0.18
N SER A 34 -34.87 0.84 1.45
CA SER A 34 -35.88 1.62 2.20
C SER A 34 -35.42 3.04 2.58
N GLN A 35 -34.11 3.31 2.54
CA GLN A 35 -33.52 4.60 2.93
C GLN A 35 -33.06 5.44 1.74
N GLY A 36 -33.29 5.00 0.50
CA GLY A 36 -32.87 5.72 -0.72
C GLY A 36 -31.35 5.79 -0.92
N THR A 37 -30.57 5.18 -0.04
CA THR A 37 -29.11 5.09 -0.10
C THR A 37 -28.69 3.82 -0.85
N LYS A 38 -27.88 3.95 -1.91
CA LYS A 38 -27.10 2.81 -2.41
C LYS A 38 -26.04 2.46 -1.35
N SER A 39 -26.33 1.52 -0.45
CA SER A 39 -25.33 1.04 0.49
C SER A 39 -24.35 0.12 -0.23
N TYR A 40 -23.06 0.47 -0.20
CA TYR A 40 -22.02 -0.51 -0.45
C TYR A 40 -21.95 -1.41 0.78
N VAL A 41 -22.44 -2.64 0.64
CA VAL A 41 -22.48 -3.61 1.73
C VAL A 41 -21.05 -4.11 1.94
N GLY A 42 -20.34 -3.55 2.92
CA GLY A 42 -19.08 -4.09 3.44
C GLY A 42 -19.18 -5.56 3.90
N GLY A 43 -20.39 -6.13 3.91
CA GLY A 43 -20.64 -7.56 4.04
C GLY A 43 -20.11 -8.40 2.89
N GLU A 44 -20.25 -8.06 1.61
CA GLU A 44 -19.88 -9.00 0.52
C GLU A 44 -18.40 -9.41 0.55
N TYR A 45 -17.49 -8.48 0.92
CA TYR A 45 -16.06 -8.79 1.09
C TYR A 45 -15.76 -9.57 2.37
N GLY A 46 -16.40 -9.22 3.49
CA GLY A 46 -16.29 -9.99 4.74
C GLY A 46 -16.83 -11.41 4.61
N LEU A 47 -17.85 -11.60 3.78
CA LEU A 47 -18.41 -12.90 3.44
C LEU A 47 -17.50 -13.70 2.52
N LYS A 48 -16.87 -13.04 1.54
CA LYS A 48 -15.84 -13.65 0.70
C LYS A 48 -14.65 -14.13 1.53
N LEU A 49 -14.16 -13.28 2.45
CA LEU A 49 -13.05 -13.61 3.34
C LEU A 49 -13.42 -14.72 4.34
N GLY A 50 -14.63 -14.68 4.92
CA GLY A 50 -15.12 -15.72 5.83
C GLY A 50 -15.29 -17.07 5.13
N PHE A 51 -15.87 -17.07 3.92
CA PHE A 51 -16.03 -18.27 3.10
C PHE A 51 -14.68 -18.85 2.67
N GLN A 52 -13.72 -18.01 2.29
CA GLN A 52 -12.37 -18.45 1.94
C GLN A 52 -11.59 -19.00 3.13
N THR A 53 -11.75 -18.40 4.32
CA THR A 53 -11.12 -18.90 5.56
C THR A 53 -11.63 -20.29 5.89
N LEU A 54 -12.95 -20.50 5.77
CA LEU A 54 -13.58 -21.81 5.98
C LEU A 54 -13.17 -22.83 4.92
N LEU A 55 -13.07 -22.45 3.64
CA LEU A 55 -12.59 -23.32 2.56
C LEU A 55 -11.11 -23.73 2.77
N GLY A 56 -10.27 -22.81 3.21
CA GLY A 56 -8.87 -23.09 3.56
C GLY A 56 -8.79 -24.09 4.70
N GLN A 57 -9.51 -23.83 5.79
CA GLN A 57 -9.62 -24.75 6.92
C GLN A 57 -10.12 -26.14 6.48
N LEU A 58 -11.13 -26.22 5.61
CA LEU A 58 -11.63 -27.50 5.12
C LEU A 58 -10.58 -28.25 4.28
N ASN A 59 -9.82 -27.56 3.44
CA ASN A 59 -8.77 -28.16 2.64
C ASN A 59 -7.63 -28.78 3.47
N ASP A 60 -7.39 -28.27 4.68
CA ASP A 60 -6.41 -28.83 5.60
C ASP A 60 -6.82 -30.21 6.15
N TYR A 61 -8.13 -30.48 6.22
CA TYR A 61 -8.68 -31.76 6.68
C TYR A 61 -9.02 -32.75 5.56
N LEU A 62 -9.02 -32.30 4.30
CA LEU A 62 -9.35 -33.14 3.15
C LEU A 62 -8.09 -33.85 2.58
N PRO A 63 -8.18 -35.14 2.22
CA PRO A 63 -7.18 -35.82 1.42
C PRO A 63 -6.89 -35.03 0.13
N SER A 64 -5.65 -35.04 -0.35
CA SER A 64 -5.22 -34.20 -1.48
C SER A 64 -6.11 -34.34 -2.71
N GLN A 65 -6.60 -35.55 -3.02
CA GLN A 65 -7.55 -35.81 -4.12
C GLN A 65 -8.97 -35.25 -3.93
N MET A 66 -9.35 -34.84 -2.72
CA MET A 66 -10.67 -34.32 -2.36
C MET A 66 -10.67 -32.83 -2.02
N ARG A 67 -9.49 -32.20 -1.97
CA ARG A 67 -9.37 -30.76 -1.72
C ARG A 67 -10.14 -30.01 -2.81
N PHE A 68 -10.87 -28.98 -2.40
CA PHE A 68 -11.51 -28.09 -3.35
C PHE A 68 -10.42 -27.49 -4.25
N PRO A 69 -10.62 -27.49 -5.59
CA PRO A 69 -9.70 -26.79 -6.47
C PRO A 69 -9.56 -25.36 -5.96
N ARG A 70 -8.32 -24.87 -5.85
CA ARG A 70 -8.03 -23.49 -5.48
C ARG A 70 -8.88 -22.62 -6.38
N LEU A 71 -9.95 -22.04 -5.82
CA LEU A 71 -10.79 -21.10 -6.54
C LEU A 71 -9.91 -19.90 -6.83
N ASN A 72 -9.29 -19.88 -8.01
CA ASN A 72 -8.92 -18.64 -8.67
C ASN A 72 -10.24 -17.91 -8.86
N LEU A 73 -10.60 -17.11 -7.86
CA LEU A 73 -11.66 -16.14 -8.03
C LEU A 73 -11.28 -15.38 -9.30
N PRO A 74 -12.20 -15.27 -10.27
CA PRO A 74 -11.93 -14.49 -11.47
C PRO A 74 -11.34 -13.16 -11.03
N LYS A 75 -10.22 -12.75 -11.63
CA LYS A 75 -9.81 -11.34 -11.63
C LYS A 75 -11.02 -10.62 -12.23
N ASP A 76 -11.92 -10.17 -11.37
CA ASP A 76 -13.20 -9.64 -11.78
C ASP A 76 -12.92 -8.42 -12.67
N ALA A 77 -13.81 -8.09 -13.60
CA ALA A 77 -13.64 -6.95 -14.50
C ALA A 77 -13.37 -5.63 -13.74
N SER A 78 -13.74 -5.59 -12.45
CA SER A 78 -13.34 -4.56 -11.48
C SER A 78 -11.83 -4.34 -11.36
N SER A 79 -10.99 -5.35 -11.57
CA SER A 79 -9.53 -5.23 -11.44
C SER A 79 -8.92 -4.34 -12.52
N GLN A 80 -9.38 -4.45 -13.78
CA GLN A 80 -8.91 -3.57 -14.86
C GLN A 80 -9.42 -2.13 -14.68
N SER A 81 -10.69 -1.96 -14.27
CA SER A 81 -11.23 -0.64 -13.90
C SER A 81 -10.40 0.01 -12.79
N ASN A 82 -10.08 -0.76 -11.74
CA ASN A 82 -9.34 -0.26 -10.59
C ASN A 82 -7.89 0.14 -10.93
N GLU A 83 -7.28 -0.45 -11.97
CA GLU A 83 -5.95 -0.04 -12.43
C GLU A 83 -5.99 1.30 -13.17
N ALA A 84 -6.99 1.50 -14.04
CA ALA A 84 -7.20 2.78 -14.72
C ALA A 84 -7.58 3.90 -13.72
N ASP A 85 -8.41 3.58 -12.73
CA ASP A 85 -8.77 4.50 -11.65
C ASP A 85 -7.55 4.86 -10.78
N ALA A 86 -6.70 3.87 -10.46
CA ALA A 86 -5.45 4.09 -9.76
C ALA A 86 -4.49 5.00 -10.55
N LYS A 87 -4.39 4.80 -11.86
CA LYS A 87 -3.60 5.70 -12.72
C LYS A 87 -4.17 7.12 -12.69
N THR A 88 -5.50 7.27 -12.74
CA THR A 88 -6.17 8.58 -12.66
C THR A 88 -5.86 9.31 -11.35
N ILE A 89 -5.80 8.59 -10.22
CA ILE A 89 -5.37 9.15 -8.94
C ILE A 89 -3.93 9.67 -9.03
N VAL A 90 -3.01 8.88 -9.58
CA VAL A 90 -1.61 9.29 -9.74
C VAL A 90 -1.45 10.47 -10.70
N ASP A 91 -2.20 10.49 -11.80
CA ASP A 91 -2.19 11.61 -12.75
C ASP A 91 -2.70 12.92 -12.10
N ALA A 92 -3.70 12.84 -11.22
CA ALA A 92 -4.16 13.99 -10.44
C ALA A 92 -3.10 14.47 -9.44
N LEU A 93 -2.37 13.54 -8.81
CA LEU A 93 -1.24 13.87 -7.93
C LEU A 93 -0.06 14.48 -8.69
N ILE A 94 0.17 14.10 -9.95
CA ILE A 94 1.17 14.74 -10.81
C ILE A 94 0.82 16.22 -10.99
N TYR A 95 -0.43 16.51 -11.38
CA TYR A 95 -0.89 17.89 -11.54
C TYR A 95 -0.75 18.71 -10.25
N GLU A 96 -1.18 18.15 -9.12
CA GLU A 96 -1.13 18.84 -7.83
C GLU A 96 0.32 19.05 -7.36
N ASN A 97 1.20 18.07 -7.56
CA ASN A 97 2.62 18.20 -7.23
C ASN A 97 3.29 19.29 -8.08
N ASP A 98 3.01 19.36 -9.39
CA ASP A 98 3.55 20.40 -10.28
C ASP A 98 3.07 21.80 -9.86
N ARG A 99 1.79 21.93 -9.46
CA ARG A 99 1.23 23.18 -8.90
C ARG A 99 1.95 23.59 -7.61
N LEU A 100 2.23 22.62 -6.72
CA LEU A 100 2.91 22.87 -5.45
C LEU A 100 4.38 23.26 -5.65
N ILE A 101 5.08 22.62 -6.58
CA ILE A 101 6.43 23.02 -7.03
C ILE A 101 6.42 24.48 -7.51
N GLN A 102 5.45 24.86 -8.34
CA GLN A 102 5.33 26.22 -8.85
C GLN A 102 5.11 27.24 -7.74
N SER A 103 4.28 26.91 -6.75
CA SER A 103 4.05 27.76 -5.58
C SER A 103 5.29 28.00 -4.72
N GLN A 104 6.34 27.17 -4.89
CA GLN A 104 7.63 27.29 -4.21
C GLN A 104 8.67 28.09 -5.02
N GLY A 105 8.26 28.70 -6.14
CA GLY A 105 9.11 29.59 -6.94
C GLY A 105 9.88 28.90 -8.06
N LEU A 106 9.62 27.60 -8.30
CA LEU A 106 10.15 26.87 -9.45
C LEU A 106 9.21 27.04 -10.65
N LYS A 107 9.74 26.98 -11.88
CA LYS A 107 8.89 27.14 -13.08
C LYS A 107 8.01 25.90 -13.33
N ASP A 108 8.61 24.74 -13.23
CA ASP A 108 8.02 23.43 -13.50
C ASP A 108 8.93 22.33 -12.92
N TYR A 109 8.50 21.08 -13.03
CA TYR A 109 9.31 19.94 -12.57
C TYR A 109 10.63 19.79 -13.36
N ALA A 110 10.67 20.17 -14.64
CA ALA A 110 11.91 20.10 -15.43
C ALA A 110 12.97 21.12 -14.93
N ASP A 111 12.54 22.27 -14.43
CA ASP A 111 13.39 23.24 -13.73
C ASP A 111 13.97 22.64 -12.44
N LEU A 112 13.16 21.92 -11.67
CA LEU A 112 13.62 21.16 -10.51
C LEU A 112 14.66 20.11 -10.89
N GLU A 113 14.41 19.30 -11.92
CA GLU A 113 15.36 18.28 -12.37
C GLU A 113 16.69 18.90 -12.80
N ARG A 114 16.67 20.05 -13.49
CA ARG A 114 17.89 20.77 -13.85
C ARG A 114 18.67 21.26 -12.62
N LEU A 115 17.98 21.78 -11.60
CA LEU A 115 18.62 22.21 -10.35
C LEU A 115 19.21 21.05 -9.56
N VAL A 116 18.50 19.92 -9.48
CA VAL A 116 18.99 18.71 -8.81
C VAL A 116 20.20 18.13 -9.54
N ALA A 117 20.11 17.97 -10.87
CA ALA A 117 21.21 17.46 -11.69
C ALA A 117 22.43 18.40 -11.69
N GLY A 118 22.19 19.71 -11.64
CA GLY A 118 23.20 20.75 -11.59
C GLY A 118 23.60 21.21 -10.19
N SER A 119 23.11 20.56 -9.12
CA SER A 119 23.41 20.95 -7.73
C SER A 119 24.93 20.98 -7.53
N GLY A 120 25.44 21.89 -6.68
CA GLY A 120 26.84 21.89 -6.28
C GLY A 120 27.24 20.65 -5.45
N SER A 121 26.27 20.02 -4.78
CA SER A 121 26.49 18.84 -3.95
C SER A 121 26.65 17.57 -4.80
N LYS A 122 27.83 16.93 -4.72
CA LYS A 122 28.10 15.65 -5.41
C LYS A 122 27.10 14.57 -4.97
N THR A 123 26.79 14.50 -3.68
CA THR A 123 25.86 13.53 -3.11
C THR A 123 24.46 13.64 -3.72
N VAL A 124 23.95 14.87 -3.89
CA VAL A 124 22.63 15.10 -4.49
C VAL A 124 22.61 14.61 -5.94
N ARG A 125 23.66 14.94 -6.71
CA ARG A 125 23.79 14.47 -8.10
C ARG A 125 23.90 12.95 -8.18
N ASP A 126 24.74 12.32 -7.37
CA ASP A 126 24.89 10.86 -7.34
C ASP A 126 23.57 10.17 -6.98
N THR A 127 22.83 10.70 -5.99
CA THR A 127 21.54 10.16 -5.58
C THR A 127 20.50 10.31 -6.68
N TYR A 128 20.47 11.45 -7.37
CA TYR A 128 19.59 11.66 -8.52
C TYR A 128 19.86 10.65 -9.65
N GLU A 129 21.13 10.37 -9.96
CA GLU A 129 21.50 9.36 -10.95
C GLU A 129 21.09 7.94 -10.50
N ILE A 130 21.25 7.61 -9.22
CA ILE A 130 20.79 6.33 -8.66
C ILE A 130 19.26 6.19 -8.77
N LEU A 131 18.50 7.24 -8.47
CA LEU A 131 17.03 7.24 -8.58
C LEU A 131 16.55 7.10 -10.02
N LYS A 132 17.38 7.46 -11.01
CA LYS A 132 17.09 7.30 -12.43
C LYS A 132 17.55 5.96 -13.00
N SER A 133 18.42 5.25 -12.30
CA SER A 133 18.97 3.98 -12.76
C SER A 133 18.18 2.76 -12.25
N GLU A 134 18.66 1.58 -12.62
CA GLU A 134 18.13 0.31 -12.12
C GLU A 134 18.60 -0.05 -10.69
N ASN A 135 19.29 0.88 -10.02
CA ASN A 135 19.91 0.66 -8.71
C ASN A 135 18.97 0.91 -7.52
N VAL A 136 17.67 1.11 -7.80
CA VAL A 136 16.62 1.13 -6.79
C VAL A 136 15.61 0.01 -7.02
N GLU A 137 15.07 -0.52 -5.91
CA GLU A 137 14.08 -1.57 -5.86
C GLU A 137 12.81 -1.10 -5.16
N PHE A 138 11.67 -1.57 -5.66
CA PHE A 138 10.37 -1.37 -5.04
C PHE A 138 10.04 -2.60 -4.21
N LYS A 139 10.06 -2.46 -2.89
CA LYS A 139 9.95 -3.61 -1.99
C LYS A 139 8.75 -3.51 -1.08
N MET A 140 8.17 -4.64 -0.73
CA MET A 140 7.12 -4.73 0.27
C MET A 140 7.36 -5.93 1.18
N ASN A 141 7.44 -5.65 2.48
CA ASN A 141 7.51 -6.71 3.47
C ASN A 141 6.11 -7.15 3.88
N ARG A 142 5.93 -8.47 4.04
CA ARG A 142 4.70 -9.08 4.53
C ARG A 142 5.01 -10.20 5.51
N PRO A 143 4.15 -10.42 6.51
CA PRO A 143 4.33 -11.56 7.40
C PRO A 143 4.00 -12.86 6.65
N SER A 144 4.71 -13.93 6.96
CA SER A 144 4.60 -15.24 6.33
C SER A 144 3.19 -15.84 6.38
N ARG A 145 2.43 -15.54 7.44
CA ARG A 145 1.00 -15.88 7.54
C ARG A 145 0.13 -15.26 6.43
N GLY A 146 0.62 -14.23 5.75
CA GLY A 146 -0.03 -13.57 4.62
C GLY A 146 0.24 -14.21 3.26
N ARG A 147 1.28 -15.05 3.11
CA ARG A 147 1.70 -15.64 1.82
C ARG A 147 0.56 -16.30 1.08
N PHE A 148 -0.16 -17.20 1.76
CA PHE A 148 -1.29 -17.94 1.21
C PHE A 148 -2.35 -17.00 0.63
N TRP A 149 -2.64 -15.90 1.33
CA TRP A 149 -3.67 -14.94 0.91
C TRP A 149 -3.26 -14.10 -0.29
N ILE A 150 -1.96 -13.79 -0.44
CA ILE A 150 -1.45 -12.96 -1.55
C ILE A 150 -1.63 -13.66 -2.89
N GLU A 151 -1.46 -14.99 -2.95
CA GLU A 151 -1.72 -15.77 -4.16
C GLU A 151 -3.19 -15.66 -4.62
N HIS A 152 -4.12 -15.61 -3.67
CA HIS A 152 -5.56 -15.67 -3.94
C HIS A 152 -6.24 -14.31 -4.07
N THR A 153 -5.72 -13.30 -3.37
CA THR A 153 -6.37 -11.99 -3.23
C THR A 153 -5.46 -10.83 -3.64
N GLY A 154 -4.22 -11.11 -4.01
CA GLY A 154 -3.20 -10.08 -4.20
C GLY A 154 -2.75 -9.46 -2.88
N PHE A 155 -1.89 -8.45 -3.00
CA PHE A 155 -1.44 -7.67 -1.86
C PHE A 155 -2.58 -6.77 -1.38
N GLN A 156 -2.89 -6.86 -0.11
CA GLN A 156 -3.93 -6.05 0.53
C GLN A 156 -3.33 -4.84 1.23
N ASN A 157 -4.11 -3.76 1.32
CA ASN A 157 -3.75 -2.57 2.08
C ASN A 157 -4.05 -2.77 3.58
N GLN A 158 -3.58 -1.84 4.41
CA GLN A 158 -3.71 -1.94 5.86
C GLN A 158 -5.16 -1.72 6.38
N HIS A 159 -6.05 -1.10 5.61
CA HIS A 159 -7.48 -0.99 5.95
C HIS A 159 -8.20 -2.33 5.90
N VAL A 160 -7.74 -3.21 5.01
CA VAL A 160 -8.25 -4.58 4.85
C VAL A 160 -7.59 -5.52 5.86
N THR A 161 -6.25 -5.50 5.96
CA THR A 161 -5.52 -6.47 6.81
C THR A 161 -5.52 -6.11 8.30
N GLY A 162 -5.75 -4.84 8.65
CA GLY A 162 -5.62 -4.35 10.02
C GLY A 162 -4.19 -4.41 10.58
N SER A 163 -3.17 -4.59 9.72
CA SER A 163 -1.80 -4.94 10.12
C SER A 163 -0.98 -3.79 10.75
N SER A 164 -1.57 -2.65 11.08
CA SER A 164 -0.89 -1.51 11.72
C SER A 164 -1.02 -1.46 13.25
N GLY A 165 -1.39 -2.58 13.89
CA GLY A 165 -1.46 -2.68 15.36
C GLY A 165 -2.44 -1.73 16.05
N GLY A 166 -3.36 -1.11 15.30
CA GLY A 166 -4.35 -0.19 15.86
C GLY A 166 -3.82 1.19 16.24
N PHE A 167 -2.57 1.56 15.94
CA PHE A 167 -1.93 2.77 16.50
C PHE A 167 -2.70 4.08 16.22
N LYS A 168 -3.54 4.14 15.17
CA LYS A 168 -4.38 5.34 14.87
C LYS A 168 -5.83 5.06 14.39
N GLY A 169 -6.28 3.81 14.38
CA GLY A 169 -7.62 3.43 13.88
C GLY A 169 -7.89 3.72 12.38
N LYS A 170 -8.99 3.21 11.82
CA LYS A 170 -9.37 3.45 10.41
C LYS A 170 -9.59 4.94 10.10
N MET A 171 -10.21 5.66 11.03
CA MET A 171 -10.47 7.10 10.88
C MET A 171 -9.17 7.89 10.72
N GLY A 172 -8.21 7.64 11.60
CA GLY A 172 -6.97 8.38 11.59
C GLY A 172 -6.13 8.16 10.33
N ARG A 173 -6.07 6.92 9.86
CA ARG A 173 -5.42 6.59 8.60
C ARG A 173 -6.15 7.20 7.40
N ASN A 174 -7.49 7.10 7.35
CA ASN A 174 -8.28 7.75 6.31
C ASN A 174 -8.06 9.26 6.27
N ALA A 175 -7.97 9.94 7.42
CA ALA A 175 -7.72 11.38 7.46
C ALA A 175 -6.32 11.75 6.94
N ALA A 176 -5.29 10.99 7.32
CA ALA A 176 -3.94 11.20 6.82
C ALA A 176 -3.85 10.97 5.30
N GLU A 177 -4.38 9.85 4.81
CA GLU A 177 -4.36 9.52 3.38
C GLU A 177 -5.24 10.47 2.56
N ALA A 178 -6.38 10.91 3.08
CA ALA A 178 -7.21 11.95 2.44
C ALA A 178 -6.47 13.29 2.34
N THR A 179 -5.72 13.66 3.37
CA THR A 179 -4.88 14.87 3.35
C THR A 179 -3.81 14.78 2.26
N TYR A 180 -3.10 13.64 2.16
CA TYR A 180 -2.11 13.45 1.09
C TYR A 180 -2.70 13.40 -0.33
N LEU A 181 -3.98 13.03 -0.45
CA LEU A 181 -4.72 13.09 -1.71
C LEU A 181 -5.39 14.44 -1.95
N ASN A 182 -5.24 15.40 -1.04
CA ASN A 182 -5.91 16.69 -1.06
C ASN A 182 -7.43 16.55 -1.29
N THR A 183 -8.05 15.60 -0.58
CA THR A 183 -9.47 15.28 -0.67
C THR A 183 -10.15 15.31 0.69
N GLU A 184 -11.48 15.32 0.69
CA GLU A 184 -12.28 15.29 1.91
C GLU A 184 -12.26 13.90 2.55
N TYR A 185 -12.25 13.86 3.88
CA TYR A 185 -12.23 12.60 4.64
C TYR A 185 -13.39 11.67 4.24
N GLU A 186 -14.61 12.18 4.13
CA GLU A 186 -15.80 11.38 3.82
C GLU A 186 -15.75 10.79 2.42
N ALA A 187 -15.16 11.50 1.46
CA ALA A 187 -14.97 11.01 0.11
C ALA A 187 -13.96 9.85 0.12
N TYR A 188 -12.82 10.04 0.80
CA TYR A 188 -11.79 9.01 0.92
C TYR A 188 -12.25 7.78 1.71
N ALA A 189 -12.93 7.98 2.84
CA ALA A 189 -13.39 6.92 3.70
C ALA A 189 -14.39 5.99 2.99
N LYS A 190 -15.15 6.50 2.02
CA LYS A 190 -16.10 5.77 1.17
C LYS A 190 -15.45 5.16 -0.08
N ALA A 191 -14.22 5.55 -0.42
CA ALA A 191 -13.53 4.99 -1.58
C ALA A 191 -13.30 3.49 -1.40
N HIS A 192 -13.34 2.76 -2.51
CA HIS A 192 -13.11 1.32 -2.52
C HIS A 192 -11.71 1.01 -1.99
N ASP A 193 -11.58 -0.01 -1.14
CA ASP A 193 -10.29 -0.33 -0.51
C ASP A 193 -9.21 -0.69 -1.56
N ASP A 194 -9.58 -1.27 -2.71
CA ASP A 194 -8.59 -1.54 -3.78
C ASP A 194 -7.90 -0.28 -4.33
N LEU A 195 -8.57 0.88 -4.25
CA LEU A 195 -8.04 2.18 -4.65
C LEU A 195 -7.24 2.87 -3.54
N LYS A 196 -7.18 2.28 -2.35
CA LYS A 196 -6.35 2.79 -1.25
C LYS A 196 -4.93 2.24 -1.35
N PRO A 197 -3.92 3.00 -0.88
CA PRO A 197 -2.53 2.66 -1.08
C PRO A 197 -2.14 1.39 -0.32
N LYS A 198 -1.33 0.56 -0.96
CA LYS A 198 -0.60 -0.54 -0.33
C LYS A 198 0.81 -0.03 -0.03
N TYR A 199 1.29 -0.25 1.19
CA TYR A 199 2.54 0.34 1.65
C TYR A 199 3.71 -0.62 1.47
N GLY A 200 4.80 -0.09 0.91
CA GLY A 200 6.12 -0.70 0.80
C GLY A 200 7.22 0.35 0.99
N MET A 201 8.41 0.09 0.47
CA MET A 201 9.59 0.94 0.65
C MET A 201 10.49 0.93 -0.59
N LEU A 202 11.24 2.01 -0.75
CA LEU A 202 12.31 2.11 -1.73
C LEU A 202 13.61 1.57 -1.11
N GLU A 203 14.26 0.63 -1.77
CA GLU A 203 15.57 0.10 -1.37
C GLU A 203 16.62 0.47 -2.43
N PHE A 204 17.83 0.82 -2.00
CA PHE A 204 18.94 1.11 -2.92
C PHE A 204 19.92 -0.08 -2.90
N LYS A 205 20.17 -0.71 -4.06
CA LYS A 205 20.91 -1.98 -4.18
C LYS A 205 22.34 -1.92 -3.60
N ASP A 206 23.04 -0.81 -3.86
CA ASP A 206 24.46 -0.66 -3.54
C ASP A 206 24.74 0.01 -2.19
N LEU A 207 23.69 0.35 -1.43
CA LEU A 207 23.81 0.98 -0.13
C LEU A 207 23.48 -0.05 0.95
N SER A 208 24.52 -0.74 1.41
CA SER A 208 24.39 -1.82 2.38
C SER A 208 23.71 -1.35 3.67
N LYS A 209 22.61 -2.02 4.05
CA LYS A 209 21.85 -1.87 5.30
C LYS A 209 20.98 -0.61 5.39
N PHE A 210 19.92 -0.56 4.59
CA PHE A 210 18.70 0.12 5.04
C PHE A 210 18.04 -0.68 6.15
N SER A 211 17.26 0.03 6.97
CA SER A 211 16.65 -0.50 8.20
C SER A 211 16.04 -1.87 7.94
N ASP A 212 16.34 -2.82 8.83
CA ASP A 212 15.70 -4.11 8.87
C ASP A 212 14.19 -3.91 9.08
N ALA A 213 13.45 -3.80 7.99
CA ALA A 213 12.00 -3.69 8.02
C ALA A 213 11.35 -5.05 8.33
N SER A 214 12.08 -5.96 8.98
CA SER A 214 11.59 -7.21 9.58
C SER A 214 10.39 -6.99 10.48
N ALA A 215 10.26 -5.80 11.09
CA ALA A 215 9.09 -5.40 11.87
C ALA A 215 7.77 -5.52 11.07
N TYR A 216 7.82 -5.42 9.73
CA TYR A 216 6.66 -5.51 8.86
C TYR A 216 6.49 -6.88 8.19
N GLY A 217 7.43 -7.81 8.38
CA GLY A 217 7.35 -9.14 7.80
C GLY A 217 8.68 -9.86 7.62
N ASP A 218 8.61 -11.18 7.62
CA ASP A 218 9.68 -12.14 7.32
C ASP A 218 9.75 -12.54 5.84
N ASP A 219 8.90 -11.93 5.01
CA ASP A 219 8.94 -12.01 3.55
C ASP A 219 9.15 -10.66 2.91
N ALA A 220 10.01 -10.63 1.91
CA ALA A 220 10.23 -9.49 1.05
C ALA A 220 9.81 -9.81 -0.39
N TYR A 221 8.97 -8.94 -0.95
CA TYR A 221 8.55 -8.97 -2.35
C TYR A 221 9.12 -7.75 -3.07
N THR A 222 9.97 -7.95 -4.06
CA THR A 222 10.47 -6.89 -4.93
C THR A 222 9.66 -6.87 -6.23
N PHE A 223 9.15 -5.71 -6.63
CA PHE A 223 8.26 -5.56 -7.78
C PHE A 223 8.99 -5.13 -9.05
N LYS A 224 8.53 -5.65 -10.18
CA LYS A 224 8.91 -5.24 -11.54
C LYS A 224 8.52 -3.78 -11.75
N LYS A 225 9.49 -2.87 -11.75
CA LYS A 225 9.25 -1.41 -11.78
C LYS A 225 8.43 -1.00 -13.00
N GLU A 226 8.70 -1.57 -14.16
CA GLU A 226 7.98 -1.33 -15.42
C GLU A 226 6.48 -1.65 -15.33
N SER A 227 6.08 -2.54 -14.42
CA SER A 227 4.69 -2.95 -14.23
C SER A 227 3.91 -2.12 -13.20
N VAL A 228 4.60 -1.34 -12.37
CA VAL A 228 3.96 -0.62 -11.24
C VAL A 228 4.34 0.86 -11.15
N ALA A 229 5.42 1.31 -11.77
CA ALA A 229 5.93 2.68 -11.60
C ALA A 229 4.92 3.78 -11.95
N GLY A 230 4.06 3.54 -12.96
CA GLY A 230 3.00 4.49 -13.36
C GLY A 230 1.86 4.64 -12.36
N ARG A 231 1.85 3.84 -11.28
CA ARG A 231 0.84 3.82 -10.23
C ARG A 231 1.46 3.73 -8.83
N VAL A 232 2.69 4.21 -8.70
CA VAL A 232 3.42 4.30 -7.43
C VAL A 232 3.65 5.77 -7.08
N THR A 233 3.41 6.10 -5.83
CA THR A 233 3.81 7.37 -5.21
C THR A 233 4.77 7.08 -4.05
N PHE A 234 5.34 8.13 -3.47
CA PHE A 234 6.18 8.04 -2.30
C PHE A 234 5.90 9.16 -1.30
N THR A 235 6.37 8.94 -0.07
CA THR A 235 6.55 9.96 0.95
C THR A 235 7.96 9.83 1.56
N LEU A 236 8.48 10.94 2.08
CA LEU A 236 9.72 10.92 2.85
C LEU A 236 9.41 10.42 4.26
N GLY A 237 9.66 9.13 4.50
CA GLY A 237 9.38 8.44 5.75
C GLY A 237 7.99 7.90 5.91
N ASP A 238 7.64 7.58 7.16
CA ASP A 238 6.32 7.06 7.51
C ASP A 238 5.26 8.14 7.26
N SER A 239 4.38 7.89 6.28
CA SER A 239 3.28 8.79 5.93
C SER A 239 2.37 9.12 7.12
N LEU A 240 2.25 8.25 8.12
CA LEU A 240 1.49 8.57 9.33
C LEU A 240 2.25 9.49 10.30
N ASN A 241 3.58 9.54 10.26
CA ASN A 241 4.42 10.32 11.17
C ASN A 241 4.78 11.69 10.60
N ALA A 242 4.97 11.81 9.28
CA ALA A 242 5.19 13.11 8.65
C ALA A 242 4.04 14.09 8.95
N MET A 243 2.80 13.58 9.10
CA MET A 243 1.63 14.35 9.50
C MET A 243 1.47 14.53 11.03
N SER A 244 2.36 13.96 11.86
CA SER A 244 2.25 14.02 13.32
C SER A 244 2.46 15.44 13.89
N GLY A 245 3.23 16.28 13.19
CA GLY A 245 3.36 17.71 13.50
C GLY A 245 2.07 18.51 13.26
N MET A 246 1.21 18.04 12.35
CA MET A 246 -0.10 18.62 12.01
C MET A 246 -1.25 18.03 12.85
N GLY A 247 -0.92 17.16 13.81
CA GLY A 247 -1.72 17.04 15.02
C GLY A 247 -2.36 15.69 15.24
N ARG A 248 -2.21 15.25 16.49
CA ARG A 248 -3.09 14.28 17.20
C ARG A 248 -4.58 14.52 16.93
N MET A 249 -4.97 15.74 16.55
CA MET A 249 -6.33 16.16 16.21
C MET A 249 -6.88 15.52 14.93
N MET A 250 -6.12 15.42 13.84
CA MET A 250 -6.61 14.77 12.60
C MET A 250 -7.05 13.32 12.87
N PHE A 251 -6.27 12.62 13.71
CA PHE A 251 -6.54 11.24 14.11
C PHE A 251 -7.80 11.07 14.98
N LEU A 252 -8.28 12.14 15.61
CA LEU A 252 -9.46 12.15 16.49
C LEU A 252 -10.68 12.79 15.84
N THR A 253 -10.50 13.71 14.90
CA THR A 253 -11.61 14.49 14.33
C THR A 253 -11.90 14.20 12.86
N GLY A 254 -11.05 13.44 12.17
CA GLY A 254 -11.21 13.20 10.74
C GLY A 254 -10.99 14.45 9.88
N LYS A 255 -10.40 15.52 10.43
CA LYS A 255 -10.09 16.74 9.67
C LYS A 255 -8.93 16.48 8.72
N THR A 256 -9.04 17.00 7.52
CA THR A 256 -7.96 17.04 6.52
C THR A 256 -7.36 18.44 6.45
N GLU A 257 -6.14 18.55 5.95
CA GLU A 257 -5.48 19.84 5.72
C GLU A 257 -5.16 20.02 4.24
N ALA A 258 -5.21 21.27 3.76
CA ALA A 258 -4.85 21.56 2.37
C ALA A 258 -3.33 21.44 2.19
N ALA A 259 -2.92 20.86 1.05
CA ALA A 259 -1.51 20.80 0.71
C ALA A 259 -0.96 22.20 0.38
N THR A 260 0.09 22.61 1.08
CA THR A 260 0.80 23.88 0.87
C THR A 260 2.22 23.69 0.36
N LYS A 261 2.72 22.45 0.34
CA LYS A 261 4.06 22.07 -0.11
C LYS A 261 3.98 20.73 -0.83
N TRP A 262 4.94 20.47 -1.73
CA TRP A 262 4.95 19.24 -2.53
C TRP A 262 5.00 17.96 -1.67
N ASP A 263 5.64 18.00 -0.50
CA ASP A 263 5.77 16.89 0.44
C ASP A 263 4.53 16.71 1.34
N HIS A 264 3.52 17.57 1.19
CA HIS A 264 2.21 17.42 1.83
C HIS A 264 1.23 16.56 1.00
N VAL A 265 1.64 16.11 -0.20
CA VAL A 265 0.87 15.17 -1.02
C VAL A 265 1.65 13.88 -1.27
N PHE A 266 0.95 12.80 -1.61
CA PHE A 266 1.60 11.62 -2.15
C PHE A 266 2.33 12.00 -3.43
N THR A 267 3.66 11.90 -3.43
CA THR A 267 4.47 12.37 -4.55
C THR A 267 4.60 11.26 -5.60
N PRO A 268 4.19 11.47 -6.86
CA PRO A 268 4.30 10.45 -7.90
C PRO A 268 5.75 9.99 -8.11
N TRP A 269 5.97 8.70 -8.37
CA TRP A 269 7.31 8.18 -8.65
C TRP A 269 7.98 8.83 -9.87
N GLU A 270 7.18 9.28 -10.84
CA GLU A 270 7.69 10.08 -11.96
C GLU A 270 8.40 11.35 -11.49
N ARG A 271 8.04 11.88 -10.32
CA ARG A 271 8.61 13.08 -9.68
C ARG A 271 9.74 12.78 -8.69
N ARG A 272 10.34 11.57 -8.74
CA ARG A 272 11.40 11.09 -7.82
C ARG A 272 12.64 11.98 -7.70
N ALA A 273 12.91 12.91 -8.62
CA ALA A 273 14.03 13.85 -8.45
C ALA A 273 13.90 14.69 -7.17
N GLN A 274 12.66 14.91 -6.70
CA GLN A 274 12.37 15.56 -5.41
C GLN A 274 12.97 14.84 -4.21
N ILE A 275 13.29 13.55 -4.31
CA ILE A 275 13.92 12.76 -3.23
C ILE A 275 15.40 13.10 -3.08
N ALA A 276 16.09 13.40 -4.19
CA ALA A 276 17.56 13.47 -4.23
C ALA A 276 18.19 14.48 -3.26
N PRO A 277 17.59 15.68 -3.02
CA PRO A 277 18.14 16.62 -2.04
C PRO A 277 18.01 16.14 -0.59
N PHE A 278 17.21 15.11 -0.34
CA PHE A 278 16.88 14.62 0.99
C PHE A 278 17.57 13.30 1.28
N VAL A 279 17.78 12.45 0.28
CA VAL A 279 18.48 11.19 0.44
C VAL A 279 19.97 11.39 0.17
N VAL A 280 20.80 11.01 1.14
CA VAL A 280 22.26 11.04 1.01
C VAL A 280 22.73 9.60 0.78
N ALA A 281 23.04 9.25 -0.46
CA ALA A 281 23.68 7.98 -0.76
C ALA A 281 25.00 7.84 0.01
N GLY A 282 25.11 6.83 0.88
CA GLY A 282 26.32 6.52 1.66
C GLY A 282 26.24 6.86 3.16
N GLU A 283 25.28 7.68 3.58
CA GLU A 283 24.90 7.79 4.99
C GLU A 283 23.67 6.90 5.24
N ARG A 284 23.57 6.26 6.42
CA ARG A 284 22.32 5.60 6.79
C ARG A 284 21.21 6.63 6.63
N LEU A 285 20.14 6.30 5.89
CA LEU A 285 19.00 7.19 5.64
C LEU A 285 18.52 7.94 6.89
N GLY A 286 18.75 7.39 8.10
CA GLY A 286 18.45 7.99 9.39
C GLY A 286 18.90 9.43 9.67
N GLN A 287 19.58 10.13 8.76
CA GLN A 287 19.63 11.60 8.74
C GLN A 287 19.46 12.19 7.33
N VAL A 288 18.24 12.18 6.80
CA VAL A 288 17.86 13.04 5.67
C VAL A 288 18.11 14.52 6.00
N SER A 289 18.95 15.19 5.18
CA SER A 289 19.24 16.63 5.28
C SER A 289 19.08 17.28 3.92
N ALA A 290 18.31 18.36 3.85
CA ALA A 290 18.04 19.07 2.60
C ALA A 290 19.27 19.87 2.13
N ASP A 291 19.60 19.80 0.84
CA ASP A 291 20.48 20.80 0.21
C ASP A 291 19.75 22.15 0.16
N HIS A 292 20.17 23.10 1.01
CA HIS A 292 19.54 24.41 1.16
C HIS A 292 19.63 25.31 -0.08
N ASN A 293 20.42 24.92 -1.10
CA ASN A 293 20.50 25.68 -2.36
C ASN A 293 19.38 25.32 -3.34
N ILE A 294 18.61 24.27 -3.06
CA ILE A 294 17.44 23.90 -3.86
C ILE A 294 16.21 24.43 -3.10
N PRO A 295 15.36 25.27 -3.73
CA PRO A 295 14.23 25.93 -3.07
C PRO A 295 13.06 24.95 -2.85
N LEU A 296 13.32 23.85 -2.18
CA LEU A 296 12.31 22.92 -1.69
C LEU A 296 12.05 23.25 -0.23
N ALA A 297 10.77 23.28 0.13
CA ALA A 297 10.40 23.50 1.52
C ALA A 297 11.16 22.53 2.45
N ARG A 298 11.50 22.99 3.67
CA ARG A 298 12.12 22.15 4.69
C ARG A 298 11.18 20.97 4.97
N ALA A 299 11.46 19.82 4.36
CA ALA A 299 10.93 18.55 4.83
C ALA A 299 11.39 18.45 6.29
N HIS A 300 10.45 18.62 7.20
CA HIS A 300 10.75 18.42 8.60
C HIS A 300 11.03 16.91 8.78
N GLN A 301 12.12 16.64 9.49
CA GLN A 301 12.47 15.36 10.11
C GLN A 301 13.39 14.44 9.29
N LYS A 302 14.45 14.02 9.99
CA LYS A 302 15.25 12.84 9.67
C LYS A 302 14.28 11.67 9.46
N THR A 303 14.11 11.21 8.24
CA THR A 303 13.40 9.97 7.96
C THR A 303 14.40 8.85 7.76
N GLU A 304 14.13 7.65 8.26
CA GLU A 304 15.02 6.49 8.11
C GLU A 304 14.80 5.72 6.80
N TYR A 305 13.76 6.04 6.02
CA TYR A 305 13.42 5.37 4.76
C TYR A 305 12.54 6.24 3.84
N VAL A 306 12.34 5.79 2.59
CA VAL A 306 11.33 6.33 1.66
C VAL A 306 10.20 5.32 1.57
N GLU A 307 8.99 5.73 1.95
CA GLU A 307 7.82 4.86 1.92
C GLU A 307 7.15 4.94 0.55
N LEU A 308 6.92 3.78 -0.07
CA LEU A 308 6.21 3.68 -1.35
C LEU A 308 4.74 3.36 -1.11
N GLN A 309 3.87 3.97 -1.89
CA GLN A 309 2.45 3.67 -1.94
C GLN A 309 2.06 3.16 -3.32
N PHE A 310 1.61 1.92 -3.38
CA PHE A 310 1.17 1.25 -4.60
C PHE A 310 -0.35 1.37 -4.73
N TRP A 311 -0.81 2.00 -5.81
CA TRP A 311 -2.23 2.27 -6.08
C TRP A 311 -2.83 1.20 -7.00
N GLY A 312 -4.08 0.80 -6.73
CA GLY A 312 -4.79 -0.21 -7.53
C GLY A 312 -4.35 -1.64 -7.24
N PRO A 313 -4.82 -2.63 -8.03
CA PRO A 313 -4.54 -4.04 -7.80
C PRO A 313 -3.04 -4.36 -7.82
N LEU A 314 -2.58 -5.24 -6.94
CA LEU A 314 -1.19 -5.66 -6.88
C LEU A 314 -1.18 -7.15 -6.54
N ASN A 315 -0.42 -7.95 -7.28
CA ASN A 315 -0.42 -9.42 -7.16
C ASN A 315 0.96 -9.99 -7.53
N LEU A 316 1.11 -11.31 -7.47
CA LEU A 316 2.38 -11.99 -7.74
C LEU A 316 2.89 -11.82 -9.19
N ASP A 317 2.04 -11.51 -10.16
CA ASP A 317 2.48 -11.25 -11.54
C ASP A 317 3.38 -10.00 -11.64
N HIS A 318 3.23 -9.08 -10.70
CA HIS A 318 4.03 -7.85 -10.58
C HIS A 318 5.33 -8.05 -9.82
N VAL A 319 5.54 -9.23 -9.21
CA VAL A 319 6.72 -9.50 -8.39
C VAL A 319 7.84 -10.00 -9.30
N GLU A 320 9.02 -9.40 -9.16
CA GLU A 320 10.26 -9.80 -9.83
C GLU A 320 11.01 -10.84 -8.99
N THR A 321 11.23 -10.53 -7.72
CA THR A 321 11.94 -11.42 -6.79
C THR A 321 11.20 -11.54 -5.47
N PHE A 322 11.35 -12.70 -4.84
CA PHE A 322 10.77 -13.02 -3.55
C PHE A 322 11.86 -13.58 -2.65
N THR A 323 12.06 -12.96 -1.49
CA THR A 323 13.13 -13.32 -0.55
C THR A 323 12.55 -13.61 0.83
N PHE A 324 12.94 -14.73 1.41
CA PHE A 324 12.67 -15.04 2.81
C PHE A 324 13.71 -14.33 3.68
N THR A 325 13.29 -13.37 4.50
CA THR A 325 14.18 -12.69 5.45
C THR A 325 14.26 -13.43 6.80
N GLY A 326 13.28 -14.29 7.08
CA GLY A 326 13.26 -15.22 8.22
C GLY A 326 13.52 -16.69 7.83
N SER A 327 12.87 -17.63 8.52
CA SER A 327 12.99 -19.06 8.17
C SER A 327 12.27 -19.36 6.86
N PRO A 328 12.97 -19.86 5.83
CA PRO A 328 12.30 -20.33 4.62
C PRO A 328 11.30 -21.44 4.98
N PRO A 329 10.17 -21.56 4.26
CA PRO A 329 9.23 -22.64 4.49
C PRO A 329 9.94 -23.98 4.33
N ASN A 330 9.76 -24.88 5.29
CA ASN A 330 10.26 -26.25 5.21
C ASN A 330 9.31 -27.12 4.38
N GLY A 331 9.87 -28.13 3.70
CA GLY A 331 9.07 -29.16 3.02
C GLY A 331 8.35 -28.72 1.74
N THR A 332 7.16 -29.28 1.53
CA THR A 332 6.38 -29.39 0.28
C THR A 332 6.13 -28.08 -0.47
N PHE A 333 6.23 -26.92 0.17
CA PHE A 333 6.07 -25.60 -0.46
C PHE A 333 7.11 -25.34 -1.57
N LEU A 334 8.31 -25.91 -1.45
CA LEU A 334 9.38 -25.77 -2.45
C LEU A 334 9.35 -26.84 -3.55
N LYS A 335 8.41 -27.79 -3.51
CA LYS A 335 8.32 -28.93 -4.45
C LYS A 335 7.25 -28.75 -5.54
N ALA A 336 6.91 -27.51 -5.88
CA ALA A 336 6.00 -27.21 -6.98
C ALA A 336 6.68 -27.40 -8.34
#